data_AF-A0A821VUM3-F1
#
_entry.id   AF-A0A821VUM3-F1
#
_cell.length_a   1.000
_cell.length_b   1.000
_cell.length_c   1.000
_cell.angle_alpha   90.00
_cell.angle_beta   90.00
_cell.angle_gamma   90.00
#
_symmetry.space_group_name_H-M   'P 1'
#
loop_
_entity.id
_entity.type
_entity.pdbx_description
1 polymer ?
#
loop_
_entity_poly.entity_id
_entity_poly.type
_entity_poly.pdbx_seq_one_letter_code
_entity_poly.pdbx_strand_id
1 'polypeptide(L)'
;MYLVVDRQRNIYVSDKWNHRIMKWIKEANETIVIAGGQCEGNALAQLSCLSRVFIDNSNTLYVADSGNHRVMCWPQGAKQGTVIVGGNSRGAEAN
;
A
#
# COMPACT_ATOMS: atom_id res chain seq x y z
N MET A 1 -11.63 1.11 5.73
CA MET A 1 -11.30 -0.08 4.93
C MET A 1 -11.67 0.23 3.50
N TYR A 2 -10.77 -0.05 2.55
CA TYR A 2 -10.94 0.20 1.12
C TYR A 2 -10.64 -1.08 0.35
N LEU A 3 -11.34 -1.26 -0.77
CA LEU A 3 -11.25 -2.45 -1.60
C LEU A 3 -10.94 -2.09 -3.05
N VAL A 4 -9.78 -2.59 -3.49
CA VAL A 4 -9.23 -2.72 -4.84
C VAL A 4 -9.72 -3.94 -5.63
N VAL A 5 -10.13 -3.88 -6.90
CA VAL A 5 -10.16 -5.09 -7.75
C VAL A 5 -9.31 -4.87 -8.99
N ASP A 6 -8.40 -5.80 -9.30
CA ASP A 6 -7.61 -5.76 -10.53
C ASP A 6 -8.32 -6.45 -11.72
N ARG A 7 -7.72 -6.38 -12.91
CA ARG A 7 -8.27 -7.00 -14.13
C ARG A 7 -8.32 -8.53 -14.05
N GLN A 8 -7.47 -9.15 -13.23
CA GLN A 8 -7.48 -10.59 -12.97
C GLN A 8 -8.48 -10.98 -11.87
N ARG A 9 -9.29 -10.03 -11.39
CA ARG A 9 -10.27 -10.20 -10.31
C ARG A 9 -9.63 -10.60 -8.98
N ASN A 10 -8.36 -10.27 -8.75
CA ASN A 10 -7.78 -10.30 -7.42
C ASN A 10 -8.31 -9.11 -6.62
N ILE A 11 -8.51 -9.32 -5.33
CA ILE A 11 -9.05 -8.31 -4.43
C ILE A 11 -7.94 -7.78 -3.54
N TYR A 12 -7.85 -6.47 -3.40
CA TYR A 12 -6.86 -5.81 -2.54
C TYR A 12 -7.58 -5.08 -1.44
N VAL A 13 -7.20 -5.36 -0.19
CA VAL A 13 -7.88 -4.83 0.99
C VAL A 13 -6.90 -4.01 1.81
N SER A 14 -7.29 -2.76 2.10
CA SER A 14 -6.57 -1.93 3.06
C SER A 14 -7.01 -2.25 4.48
N ASP A 15 -6.15 -2.93 5.24
CA ASP A 15 -6.38 -3.26 6.64
C ASP A 15 -5.77 -2.16 7.50
N LYS A 16 -6.54 -1.07 7.65
CA LYS A 16 -6.09 0.21 8.23
C LYS A 16 -5.47 0.05 9.61
N TRP A 17 -6.12 -0.71 10.48
CA TRP A 17 -5.73 -0.85 11.88
C TRP A 17 -4.59 -1.86 12.08
N ASN A 18 -4.34 -2.72 11.10
CA ASN A 18 -3.19 -3.61 11.09
C ASN A 18 -2.05 -3.10 10.20
N HIS A 19 -2.13 -1.85 9.74
CA HIS A 19 -1.05 -1.18 8.99
C HIS A 19 -0.55 -1.97 7.78
N ARG A 20 -1.46 -2.64 7.06
CA ARG A 20 -1.10 -3.55 5.97
C ARG A 20 -2.08 -3.50 4.79
N ILE A 21 -1.57 -3.87 3.62
CA ILE A 21 -2.37 -4.16 2.43
C ILE A 21 -2.31 -5.65 2.14
N MET A 22 -3.48 -6.26 2.01
CA MET A 22 -3.63 -7.66 1.68
C MET A 22 -4.12 -7.82 0.24
N LYS A 23 -3.64 -8.85 -0.46
CA LYS A 23 -4.14 -9.28 -1.75
C LYS A 23 -4.73 -10.68 -1.60
N TRP A 24 -6.00 -10.83 -1.96
CA TRP A 24 -6.63 -12.13 -2.17
C TRP A 24 -6.48 -12.55 -3.63
N ILE A 25 -5.80 -13.67 -3.82
CA ILE A 25 -5.53 -14.28 -5.12
C ILE A 25 -6.64 -15.27 -5.40
N LYS A 26 -7.57 -14.90 -6.28
CA LYS A 26 -8.78 -15.69 -6.55
C LYS A 26 -8.44 -17.11 -7.02
N GLU A 27 -7.49 -17.23 -7.95
CA GLU A 27 -7.10 -18.50 -8.57
C GLU A 27 -6.42 -19.47 -7.58
N ALA A 28 -5.69 -18.94 -6.59
CA ALA A 28 -5.01 -19.74 -5.57
C ALA A 28 -5.87 -19.95 -4.31
N ASN A 29 -6.97 -19.19 -4.17
CA ASN A 29 -7.75 -19.08 -2.94
C ASN A 29 -6.89 -18.73 -1.70
N GLU A 30 -5.90 -17.86 -1.89
CA GLU A 30 -4.93 -17.47 -0.85
C GLU A 30 -4.94 -15.96 -0.61
N THR A 31 -4.56 -15.55 0.60
CA THR A 31 -4.35 -14.14 0.94
C THR A 31 -2.91 -13.90 1.34
N ILE A 32 -2.28 -12.89 0.72
CA ILE A 32 -0.90 -12.51 1.00
C ILE A 32 -0.83 -11.04 1.43
N VAL A 33 0.11 -10.71 2.31
CA VAL A 33 0.47 -9.31 2.60
C VAL A 33 1.41 -8.82 1.52
N ILE A 34 1.06 -7.70 0.88
CA ILE A 34 1.84 -7.14 -0.23
C ILE A 34 2.51 -5.80 0.11
N ALA A 35 2.07 -5.14 1.18
CA ALA A 35 2.72 -3.95 1.73
C ALA A 35 2.41 -3.83 3.23
N GLY A 36 3.36 -3.34 4.02
CA GLY A 36 3.19 -3.19 5.46
C GLY A 36 3.19 -4.51 6.23
N GLY A 37 2.50 -4.51 7.38
CA GLY A 37 2.25 -5.72 8.17
C GLY A 37 3.34 -6.15 9.16
N GLN A 38 4.38 -5.35 9.37
CA GLN A 38 5.34 -5.56 10.47
C GLN A 38 4.85 -4.88 11.75
N CYS A 39 4.74 -3.55 11.71
CA CYS A 39 4.20 -2.69 12.74
C CYS A 39 3.93 -1.30 12.14
N GLU A 40 3.23 -0.45 12.89
CA GLU A 40 3.17 0.97 12.54
C GLU A 40 4.56 1.59 12.53
N GLY A 41 4.84 2.42 11.53
CA GLY A 41 6.07 3.19 11.46
C GLY A 41 6.25 3.88 10.12
N ASN A 42 7.42 4.46 9.91
CA ASN A 42 7.76 5.27 8.74
C ASN A 42 8.89 4.68 7.89
N ALA A 43 9.39 3.48 8.21
CA ALA A 43 10.34 2.79 7.33
C ALA A 43 9.70 2.47 5.96
N LEU A 44 10.52 2.11 4.97
CA LEU A 44 10.04 1.82 3.62
C LEU A 44 9.17 0.55 3.54
N ALA A 45 9.23 -0.33 4.53
CA ALA A 45 8.36 -1.51 4.64
C ALA A 45 7.17 -1.29 5.60
N GLN A 46 7.04 -0.11 6.21
CA GLN A 46 6.02 0.22 7.21
C GLN A 46 5.04 1.27 6.70
N LEU A 47 3.86 1.30 7.31
CA LEU A 47 2.75 2.19 6.98
C LEU A 47 2.11 2.73 8.27
N SER A 48 1.59 3.96 8.24
CA SER A 48 0.87 4.59 9.33
C SER A 48 -0.46 5.17 8.82
N CYS A 49 -1.57 4.70 9.41
CA CYS A 49 -2.92 5.20 9.13
C CYS A 49 -3.27 5.22 7.63
N LEU A 50 -3.46 4.04 7.02
CA LEU A 50 -3.76 3.91 5.60
C LEU A 50 -5.14 4.46 5.23
N SER A 51 -5.19 5.28 4.18
CA SER A 51 -6.43 5.89 3.70
C SER A 51 -6.88 5.40 2.33
N ARG A 52 -6.02 5.13 1.35
CA ARG A 52 -6.45 4.66 0.01
C ARG A 52 -5.37 3.83 -0.68
N VAL A 53 -5.81 2.96 -1.59
CA VAL A 53 -4.95 2.16 -2.48
C VAL A 53 -5.40 2.29 -3.93
N PHE A 54 -4.44 2.23 -4.84
CA PHE A 54 -4.65 2.19 -6.29
C PHE A 54 -3.66 1.20 -6.91
N ILE A 55 -4.03 0.58 -8.04
CA ILE A 55 -3.18 -0.38 -8.75
C ILE A 55 -3.21 -0.02 -10.22
N ASP A 56 -2.03 0.10 -10.81
CA ASP A 56 -1.89 0.39 -12.24
C ASP A 56 -1.96 -0.89 -13.10
N ASN A 57 -1.86 -0.72 -14.42
CA ASN A 57 -1.88 -1.84 -15.36
C ASN A 57 -0.63 -2.73 -15.29
N SER A 58 0.43 -2.28 -14.60
CA SER A 58 1.69 -2.99 -14.38
C SER A 58 1.72 -3.72 -13.03
N ASN A 59 0.58 -3.80 -12.32
CA ASN A 59 0.44 -4.36 -10.98
C ASN A 59 1.30 -3.66 -9.92
N THR A 60 1.64 -2.39 -10.12
CA THR A 60 2.24 -1.54 -9.11
C THR A 60 1.15 -1.06 -8.16
N LEU A 61 1.32 -1.33 -6.87
CA LEU A 61 0.45 -0.84 -5.82
C LEU A 61 0.89 0.57 -5.41
N TYR A 62 -0.06 1.50 -5.41
CA TYR A 62 0.11 2.85 -4.88
C TYR A 62 -0.68 2.99 -3.59
N VAL A 63 -0.04 3.53 -2.56
CA VAL A 63 -0.60 3.63 -1.21
C VAL A 63 -0.49 5.06 -0.71
N ALA A 64 -1.63 5.61 -0.29
CA ALA A 64 -1.67 6.86 0.46
C ALA A 64 -1.43 6.57 1.94
N ASP A 65 -0.18 6.79 2.37
CA ASP A 65 0.30 6.58 3.73
C ASP A 65 0.10 7.85 4.56
N SER A 66 -1.16 8.15 4.87
CA SER A 66 -1.59 9.45 5.37
C SER A 66 -1.03 9.84 6.73
N GLY A 67 -0.73 8.86 7.60
CA GLY A 67 -0.07 9.12 8.89
C GLY A 67 1.38 9.58 8.72
N ASN A 68 2.03 9.16 7.64
CA ASN A 68 3.40 9.56 7.31
C ASN A 68 3.47 10.69 6.26
N HIS A 69 2.32 11.27 5.87
CA HIS A 69 2.24 12.37 4.90
C HIS A 69 2.97 12.07 3.58
N ARG A 70 2.84 10.84 3.08
CA ARG A 70 3.52 10.40 1.85
C ARG A 70 2.65 9.51 0.99
N VAL A 71 3.00 9.44 -0.29
CA VAL A 71 2.50 8.44 -1.23
C VAL A 71 3.65 7.51 -1.57
N MET A 72 3.40 6.21 -1.49
CA MET A 72 4.38 5.19 -1.77
C MET A 72 3.91 4.27 -2.88
N CYS A 73 4.85 3.75 -3.67
CA CYS A 73 4.59 2.70 -4.63
C CYS A 73 5.31 1.40 -4.26
N TRP A 74 4.69 0.27 -4.58
CA TRP A 74 5.23 -1.09 -4.47
C TRP A 74 5.05 -1.78 -5.82
N PRO A 75 6.12 -1.93 -6.60
CA PRO A 75 6.11 -2.84 -7.75
C PRO A 75 5.74 -4.27 -7.31
N GLN A 76 5.19 -5.05 -8.24
CA GLN A 76 4.80 -6.43 -7.95
C GLN A 76 6.00 -7.23 -7.36
N GLY A 77 5.80 -7.82 -6.18
CA GLY A 77 6.81 -8.62 -5.49
C GLY A 77 7.83 -7.82 -4.65
N ALA A 78 7.76 -6.49 -4.65
CA ALA A 78 8.63 -5.66 -3.84
C ALA A 78 8.44 -5.92 -2.33
N LYS A 79 9.55 -6.00 -1.58
CA LYS A 79 9.53 -6.18 -0.12
C LYS A 79 9.38 -4.88 0.66
N GLN A 80 9.71 -3.76 0.02
CA GLN A 80 9.60 -2.40 0.57
C GLN A 80 9.14 -1.46 -0.54
N GLY A 81 8.53 -0.36 -0.13
CA GLY A 81 8.00 0.64 -1.05
C GLY A 81 9.02 1.71 -1.36
N THR A 82 8.70 2.52 -2.34
CA THR A 82 9.43 3.73 -2.69
C THR A 82 8.52 4.92 -2.46
N VAL A 83 9.02 5.94 -1.77
CA VAL A 83 8.30 7.21 -1.64
C VAL A 83 8.34 7.91 -3.00
N ILE A 84 7.16 8.20 -3.54
CA ILE A 84 7.03 8.89 -4.84
C ILE A 84 6.57 10.34 -4.69
N VAL A 85 5.90 10.68 -3.58
CA VAL A 85 5.47 12.05 -3.25
C VAL A 85 5.45 12.23 -1.74
N GLY A 86 5.88 13.38 -1.24
CA GLY A 86 5.81 13.76 0.17
C GLY A 86 6.86 13.09 1.06
N GLY A 87 6.59 12.98 2.36
CA GLY A 87 7.51 12.44 3.37
C GLY A 87 8.28 13.49 4.20
N ASN A 88 8.08 14.79 3.90
CA ASN A 88 8.75 15.91 4.58
C ASN A 88 7.86 16.64 5.61
N SER A 89 6.93 15.92 6.25
CA SER A 89 5.86 16.46 7.11
C SER A 89 4.63 17.00 6.37
N ARG A 90 3.55 17.29 7.12
CA ARG A 90 2.25 17.69 6.58
C ARG A 90 2.36 18.97 5.75
N GLY A 91 2.10 18.87 4.45
CA GLY A 91 2.04 20.02 3.55
C GLY A 91 3.40 20.53 3.06
N ALA A 92 4.50 19.82 3.32
CA ALA A 92 5.76 20.09 2.63
C ALA A 92 5.63 19.69 1.16
N GLU A 93 6.16 20.54 0.28
CA GLU A 93 5.99 20.52 -1.17
C GLU A 93 6.22 19.15 -1.80
N ALA A 94 5.62 18.93 -2.98
CA ALA A 94 5.86 17.75 -3.78
C ALA A 94 7.35 17.65 -4.11
N ASN A 95 8.01 16.59 -3.64
CA ASN A 95 9.36 16.23 -4.08
C ASN A 95 9.38 15.97 -5.59
#